data_AF-C1DDQ9-F1
#
_entry.id   AF-C1DDQ9-F1
#
_cell.length_a   1.000
_cell.length_b   1.000
_cell.length_c   1.000
_cell.angle_alpha   90.00
_cell.angle_beta   90.00
_cell.angle_gamma   90.00
#
_symmetry.space_group_name_H-M   'P 1'
#
loop_
_entity.id
_entity.type
_entity.pdbx_description
1 polymer ?
#
loop_
_entity_poly.entity_id
_entity_poly.type
_entity_poly.pdbx_seq_one_letter_code
_entity_poly.pdbx_strand_id
1 'polypeptide(L)'
;MEIFDMADEFIAVANRLLEEEQKDLGQISAAIRYAAARFSAHEAACRSGDLSVDKEKAFDWYREQFGKMLDENLDQHIEMAKQR
;
A
#
# COMPACT_ATOMS: atom_id res chain seq x y z
N MET A 1 17.16 6.63 3.31
CA MET A 1 16.37 5.57 2.63
C MET A 1 15.19 6.28 2.04
N GLU A 2 15.08 6.27 0.73
CA GLU A 2 13.98 6.92 0.02
C GLU A 2 12.70 6.10 0.20
N ILE A 3 11.54 6.68 -0.14
CA ILE A 3 10.25 5.98 0.00
C ILE A 3 10.20 4.67 -0.82
N PHE A 4 10.87 4.65 -1.98
CA PHE A 4 10.94 3.49 -2.86
C PHE A 4 11.74 2.34 -2.23
N ASP A 5 12.89 2.65 -1.63
CA ASP A 5 13.70 1.65 -0.92
C ASP A 5 12.91 1.00 0.24
N MET A 6 12.14 1.81 0.99
CA MET A 6 11.27 1.28 2.04
C MET A 6 10.12 0.42 1.49
N ALA A 7 9.55 0.82 0.35
CA ALA A 7 8.51 0.05 -0.32
C ALA A 7 9.05 -1.32 -0.76
N ASP A 8 10.27 -1.36 -1.29
CA ASP A 8 10.94 -2.58 -1.74
C ASP A 8 11.16 -3.58 -0.59
N GLU A 9 11.43 -3.12 0.64
CA GLU A 9 11.49 -4.01 1.80
C GLU A 9 10.15 -4.72 2.07
N PHE A 10 9.02 -4.03 1.92
CA PHE A 10 7.70 -4.66 2.05
C PHE A 10 7.39 -5.62 0.89
N ILE A 11 7.81 -5.27 -0.33
CA ILE A 11 7.67 -6.15 -1.50
C ILE A 11 8.53 -7.40 -1.36
N ALA A 12 9.74 -7.30 -0.79
CA ALA A 12 10.58 -8.47 -0.51
C ALA A 12 9.88 -9.46 0.44
N VAL A 13 9.15 -8.97 1.44
CA VAL A 13 8.30 -9.81 2.30
C VAL A 13 7.17 -10.47 1.50
N ALA A 14 6.49 -9.71 0.63
CA ALA A 14 5.43 -10.24 -0.21
C ALA A 14 5.93 -11.35 -1.15
N ASN A 15 7.09 -11.16 -1.76
CA ASN A 15 7.73 -12.13 -2.64
C ASN A 15 8.15 -13.39 -1.86
N ARG A 16 8.68 -13.23 -0.64
CA ARG A 16 8.97 -14.37 0.24
C ARG A 16 7.73 -15.21 0.52
N LEU A 17 6.59 -14.58 0.83
CA LEU A 17 5.32 -15.29 1.07
C LEU A 17 4.84 -16.04 -0.18
N LEU A 18 5.08 -15.48 -1.36
CA LEU A 18 4.71 -16.08 -2.63
C LEU A 18 5.61 -17.27 -2.99
N GLU A 19 6.92 -17.08 -2.93
CA GLU A 19 7.92 -18.03 -3.44
C GLU A 19 8.28 -19.10 -2.43
N GLU A 20 8.52 -18.74 -1.17
CA GLU A 20 8.97 -19.68 -0.13
C GLU A 20 7.79 -20.35 0.58
N GLU A 21 6.75 -19.57 0.90
CA GLU A 21 5.58 -20.05 1.64
C GLU A 21 4.42 -20.50 0.74
N GLN A 22 4.56 -20.38 -0.59
CA GLN A 22 3.60 -20.80 -1.61
C GLN A 22 2.16 -20.30 -1.33
N LYS A 23 2.03 -19.08 -0.77
CA LYS A 23 0.73 -18.47 -0.52
C LYS A 23 0.13 -17.94 -1.81
N ASP A 24 -1.19 -17.88 -1.86
CA ASP A 24 -1.90 -17.33 -3.01
C ASP A 24 -1.60 -15.83 -3.19
N LEU A 25 -1.32 -15.42 -4.43
CA LEU A 25 -1.02 -14.04 -4.78
C LEU A 25 -2.15 -13.09 -4.39
N GLY A 26 -3.41 -13.52 -4.59
CA GLY A 26 -4.58 -12.74 -4.22
C GLY A 26 -4.67 -12.50 -2.71
N GLN A 27 -4.39 -13.53 -1.91
CA GLN A 27 -4.32 -13.45 -0.45
C GLN A 27 -3.20 -12.52 0.03
N ILE A 28 -1.99 -12.63 -0.54
CA ILE A 28 -0.87 -11.73 -0.21
C ILE A 28 -1.23 -10.28 -0.55
N SER A 29 -1.81 -10.06 -1.74
CA SER A 29 -2.23 -8.73 -2.19
C SER A 29 -3.28 -8.11 -1.25
N ALA A 30 -4.25 -8.91 -0.78
CA ALA A 30 -5.22 -8.47 0.21
C ALA A 30 -4.57 -8.16 1.57
N ALA A 31 -3.62 -8.99 2.01
CA ALA A 31 -2.90 -8.80 3.26
C ALA A 31 -2.08 -7.50 3.27
N ILE A 32 -1.40 -7.17 2.17
CA ILE A 32 -0.63 -5.92 2.03
C ILE A 32 -1.55 -4.70 2.14
N ARG A 33 -2.68 -4.69 1.41
CA ARG A 33 -3.66 -3.60 1.52
C ARG A 33 -4.17 -3.43 2.95
N TYR A 34 -4.44 -4.54 3.64
CA TYR A 34 -4.89 -4.50 5.03
C TYR A 34 -3.79 -4.00 5.99
N ALA A 35 -2.54 -4.41 5.78
CA ALA A 35 -1.39 -3.92 6.54
C ALA A 35 -1.18 -2.40 6.36
N ALA A 36 -1.22 -1.93 5.11
CA ALA A 36 -1.14 -0.51 4.79
C ALA A 36 -2.26 0.28 5.49
N ALA A 37 -3.51 -0.18 5.41
CA ALA A 37 -4.64 0.46 6.09
C ALA A 37 -4.46 0.56 7.61
N ARG A 38 -3.94 -0.50 8.25
CA ARG A 38 -3.66 -0.50 9.70
C ARG A 38 -2.57 0.50 10.06
N PHE A 39 -1.51 0.59 9.25
CA PHE A 39 -0.41 1.50 9.50
C PHE A 39 -0.82 2.96 9.27
N SER A 40 -1.58 3.26 8.20
CA SER A 40 -2.16 4.58 7.97
C SER A 40 -3.12 5.00 9.09
N ALA A 41 -3.95 4.10 9.60
CA ALA A 41 -4.82 4.39 10.73
C ALA A 41 -4.03 4.71 12.01
N HIS A 42 -2.91 4.02 12.23
CA HIS A 42 -2.01 4.31 13.34
C HIS A 42 -1.33 5.67 13.18
N GLU A 43 -0.83 6.00 11.98
CA GLU A 43 -0.27 7.31 11.68
C GLU A 43 -1.30 8.43 11.93
N ALA A 44 -2.55 8.26 11.48
CA ALA A 44 -3.63 9.19 11.72
C ALA A 44 -3.86 9.42 13.22
N ALA A 45 -3.89 8.34 14.01
CA ALA A 45 -4.05 8.41 15.46
C ALA A 45 -2.89 9.14 16.15
N CYS A 46 -1.65 8.95 15.68
CA CYS A 46 -0.48 9.64 16.24
C CYS A 46 -0.45 11.14 15.90
N ARG A 47 -1.03 11.54 14.77
CA ARG A 47 -1.03 12.94 14.30
C ARG A 47 -2.24 13.74 14.74
N SER A 48 -3.32 13.08 15.15
CA SER A 48 -4.58 13.73 15.54
C SER A 48 -4.65 13.98 17.04
N GLY A 49 -5.18 15.14 17.43
CA GLY A 49 -5.57 15.42 18.83
C GLY A 49 -6.90 14.76 19.21
N ASP A 50 -7.76 14.49 18.23
CA ASP A 50 -9.02 13.75 18.39
C ASP A 50 -9.38 13.07 17.06
N LEU A 51 -8.99 11.79 16.94
CA LEU A 51 -9.22 11.03 15.72
C LEU A 51 -10.71 10.87 15.41
N SER A 52 -11.62 10.99 16.39
CA SER A 52 -13.05 10.87 16.13
C SER A 52 -13.57 12.02 15.27
N VAL A 53 -12.97 13.21 15.39
CA VAL A 53 -13.27 14.40 14.58
C VAL A 53 -12.52 14.35 13.25
N ASP A 54 -11.25 13.92 13.26
CA ASP A 54 -10.39 13.94 12.07
C ASP A 54 -10.56 12.73 11.15
N LYS A 55 -11.33 11.70 11.56
CA LYS A 55 -11.42 10.40 10.86
C LYS A 55 -11.74 10.53 9.38
N GLU A 56 -12.76 11.30 9.02
CA GLU A 56 -13.22 11.41 7.63
C GLU A 56 -12.16 12.07 6.75
N LYS A 57 -11.58 13.17 7.23
CA LYS A 57 -10.47 13.86 6.57
C LYS A 57 -9.25 12.94 6.38
N ALA A 58 -8.90 12.17 7.41
CA ALA A 58 -7.80 11.20 7.33
C ALA A 58 -8.13 10.11 6.30
N PHE A 59 -9.33 9.54 6.35
CA PHE A 59 -9.78 8.50 5.42
C PHE A 59 -9.68 8.96 3.96
N ASP A 60 -10.21 10.13 3.64
CA ASP A 60 -10.18 10.67 2.28
C ASP A 60 -8.75 10.94 1.80
N TRP A 61 -7.92 11.52 2.67
CA TRP A 61 -6.52 11.76 2.37
C TRP A 61 -5.77 10.46 2.02
N TYR A 62 -5.82 9.45 2.89
CA TYR A 62 -5.12 8.19 2.62
C TYR A 62 -5.66 7.46 1.40
N ARG A 63 -6.98 7.49 1.17
CA ARG A 63 -7.60 6.91 -0.02
C ARG A 63 -7.10 7.61 -1.29
N GLU A 64 -7.02 8.93 -1.30
CA GLU A 64 -6.53 9.69 -2.46
C GLU A 64 -5.04 9.41 -2.73
N GLN A 65 -4.20 9.42 -1.69
CA GLN A 65 -2.77 9.12 -1.83
C GLN A 65 -2.54 7.72 -2.38
N PHE A 66 -3.19 6.70 -1.81
CA PHE A 66 -3.07 5.32 -2.29
C PHE A 66 -3.62 5.18 -3.71
N GLY A 67 -4.74 5.85 -4.02
CA GLY A 67 -5.32 5.85 -5.36
C GLY A 67 -4.35 6.37 -6.43
N LYS A 68 -3.67 7.48 -6.17
CA LYS A 68 -2.66 8.05 -7.07
C LYS A 68 -1.49 7.10 -7.31
N MET A 69 -0.93 6.52 -6.24
CA MET A 69 0.17 5.56 -6.36
C MET A 69 -0.25 4.31 -7.15
N LEU A 70 -1.46 3.80 -6.92
CA LEU A 70 -1.98 2.65 -7.65
C LEU A 70 -2.16 2.97 -9.14
N ASP A 71 -2.73 4.13 -9.47
CA ASP A 71 -2.95 4.60 -10.84
C ASP A 71 -1.63 4.68 -11.61
N GLU A 72 -0.60 5.31 -11.02
CA GLU A 72 0.75 5.40 -11.60
C GLU A 72 1.37 4.03 -11.88
N ASN A 73 1.20 3.05 -10.98
CA ASN A 73 1.73 1.70 -11.17
C ASN A 73 0.95 0.91 -12.24
N LEU A 74 -0.37 1.13 -12.35
CA LEU A 74 -1.17 0.53 -13.40
C LEU A 74 -0.77 1.06 -14.78
N ASP A 75 -0.53 2.37 -14.89
CA ASP A 75 -0.03 3.00 -16.12
C ASP A 75 1.33 2.42 -16.54
N GLN A 76 2.25 2.24 -15.60
CA GLN A 76 3.53 1.56 -15.87
C GLN A 76 3.32 0.14 -16.41
N HIS A 77 2.42 -0.64 -15.82
CA HIS A 77 2.11 -1.97 -16.32
C HIS A 77 1.48 -1.95 -17.73
N ILE A 78 0.63 -0.97 -18.03
CA ILE A 78 0.06 -0.77 -19.37
C ILE A 78 1.15 -0.45 -20.39
N GLU A 79 2.11 0.42 -20.05
CA GLU A 79 3.24 0.75 -20.90
C GLU A 79 4.16 -0.44 -21.16
N MET A 80 4.52 -1.18 -20.11
CA MET A 80 5.33 -2.39 -20.22
C MET A 80 4.65 -3.45 -21.10
N ALA A 81 3.32 -3.57 -21.02
CA ALA A 81 2.57 -4.52 -21.85
C ALA A 81 2.61 -4.17 -23.35
N LYS A 82 2.72 -2.89 -23.71
CA LYS A 82 2.85 -2.44 -25.12
C LYS A 82 4.24 -2.73 -25.72
N GLN A 83 5.24 -2.98 -24.88
CA GLN A 83 6.62 -3.26 -25.28
C GLN A 83 6.92 -4.76 -25.43
N ARG A 84 5.95 -5.63 -25.11
CA ARG A 84 6.02 -7.09 -25.26
C ARG A 84 5.54 -7.50 -26.65
#